data_AF-A0A7K0YE33-F1
#
_entry.id   AF-A0A7K0YE33-F1
#
_cell.length_a   1.000
_cell.length_b   1.000
_cell.length_c   1.000
_cell.angle_alpha   90.00
_cell.angle_beta   90.00
_cell.angle_gamma   90.00
#
_symmetry.space_group_name_H-M   'P 1'
#
loop_
_entity.id
_entity.type
_entity.pdbx_description
1 polymer ?
#
loop_
_entity_poly.entity_id
_entity_poly.type
_entity_poly.pdbx_seq_one_letter_code
_entity_poly.pdbx_strand_id
1 'polypeptide(L)' 'MGAPKTLAEVLAALPEEERIILTLAYLRGMSAVEIATLLGVPPKSVEAVIASGKARLTAELGI' A
#
# COMPACT_ATOMS: atom_id res chain seq x y z
N MET A 1 5.77 25.50 2.16
CA MET A 1 5.90 24.75 0.89
C MET A 1 6.11 23.30 1.28
N GLY A 2 5.07 22.46 1.26
CA GLY A 2 5.22 21.04 1.58
C GLY A 2 5.93 20.35 0.43
N ALA A 3 7.03 19.66 0.70
CA ALA A 3 7.64 18.76 -0.28
C ALA A 3 6.57 17.76 -0.77
N PRO A 4 6.61 17.30 -2.04
CA PRO A 4 5.71 16.25 -2.50
C PRO A 4 5.87 15.06 -1.55
N LYS A 5 4.81 14.70 -0.83
CA LYS A 5 4.87 13.59 0.13
C LYS A 5 5.34 12.35 -0.61
N THR A 6 6.46 11.79 -0.18
CA THR A 6 7.01 10.61 -0.85
C THR A 6 6.12 9.40 -0.56
N LEU A 7 6.16 8.38 -1.43
CA LEU A 7 5.46 7.11 -1.19
C LEU A 7 5.75 6.59 0.22
N ALA A 8 6.99 6.74 0.70
CA ALA A 8 7.43 6.34 2.03
C ALA A 8 6.74 7.11 3.18
N GLU A 9 6.49 8.41 3.03
CA GLU A 9 5.79 9.22 4.04
C GLU A 9 4.31 8.88 4.12
N VAL A 10 3.68 8.64 2.96
CA VAL A 10 2.29 8.17 2.91
C VAL A 10 2.17 6.79 3.56
N LEU A 11 3.12 5.88 3.26
CA LEU A 11 3.20 4.55 3.88
C LEU A 11 3.48 4.60 5.39
N ALA A 12 4.27 5.56 5.86
CA ALA A 12 4.56 5.75 7.28
C ALA A 12 3.32 6.20 8.07
N ALA A 13 2.39 6.92 7.43
CA ALA A 13 1.13 7.33 8.03
C ALA A 13 0.08 6.20 8.10
N LEU A 14 0.33 5.07 7.45
CA LEU A 14 -0.59 3.92 7.46
C LEU A 14 -0.34 3.00 8.67
N PRO A 15 -1.37 2.26 9.09
CA PRO A 15 -1.21 1.13 10.01
C PRO A 15 -0.14 0.16 9.51
N GLU A 16 0.52 -0.52 10.44
CA GLU A 16 1.63 -1.43 10.15
C GLU A 16 1.25 -2.51 9.12
N GLU A 17 0.03 -3.05 9.20
CA GLU A 17 -0.49 -4.04 8.26
C GLU A 17 -0.59 -3.49 6.82
N GLU A 18 -1.19 -2.30 6.63
CA GLU A 18 -1.31 -1.69 5.31
C GLU A 18 0.07 -1.37 4.71
N ARG A 19 1.00 -0.91 5.56
CA ARG A 19 2.37 -0.59 5.15
C ARG A 19 3.10 -1.81 4.61
N ILE A 20 3.00 -2.95 5.29
CA ILE A 20 3.65 -4.20 4.88
C ILE A 20 3.10 -4.66 3.53
N ILE A 21 1.77 -4.66 3.38
CA ILE A 21 1.11 -5.08 2.14
C ILE A 21 1.55 -4.20 0.96
N LEU A 22 1.49 -2.87 1.12
CA LEU A 22 1.86 -1.95 0.05
C LEU A 22 3.36 -1.99 -0.25
N THR A 23 4.21 -2.22 0.76
CA THR A 23 5.65 -2.42 0.56
C THR A 23 5.91 -3.66 -0.29
N LEU A 24 5.28 -4.79 0.03
CA LEU A 24 5.45 -6.02 -0.74
C LEU A 24 4.89 -5.88 -2.17
N ALA A 25 3.77 -5.18 -2.33
CA ALA A 25 3.15 -4.96 -3.63
C ALA A 25 3.98 -4.01 -4.52
N TYR A 26 4.38 -2.85 -4.01
CA TYR A 26 5.02 -1.78 -4.80
C TYR A 26 6.55 -1.83 -4.80
N LEU A 27 7.19 -2.22 -3.70
CA LEU A 27 8.66 -2.29 -3.63
C LEU A 27 9.20 -3.65 -4.05
N ARG A 28 8.47 -4.74 -3.76
CA ARG A 28 8.86 -6.09 -4.19
C ARG A 28 8.15 -6.59 -5.44
N GLY A 29 7.13 -5.89 -5.93
CA GLY A 29 6.39 -6.30 -7.14
C GLY A 29 5.59 -7.60 -6.96
N MET A 30 5.29 -7.99 -5.71
CA MET A 30 4.51 -9.20 -5.43
C MET A 30 3.04 -8.99 -5.78
N SER A 31 2.38 -10.03 -6.28
CA SER A 31 0.94 -10.00 -6.53
C SER A 31 0.13 -10.07 -5.24
N ALA A 32 -1.11 -9.57 -5.28
CA ALA A 32 -2.01 -9.60 -4.12
C ALA A 32 -2.24 -11.04 -3.59
N VAL A 33 -2.25 -12.04 -4.47
CA VAL A 33 -2.41 -13.46 -4.13
C VAL A 33 -1.19 -14.01 -3.41
N GLU A 34 0.03 -13.66 -3.85
CA GLU A 34 1.26 -14.07 -3.19
C GLU A 34 1.39 -13.44 -1.80
N ILE A 35 1.06 -12.15 -1.68
CA ILE A 35 1.06 -11.42 -0.41
C ILE A 35 0.01 -12.02 0.55
N ALA A 36 -1.19 -12.29 0.06
CA ALA A 36 -2.25 -12.92 0.84
C ALA A 36 -1.84 -14.28 1.39
N THR A 37 -1.21 -15.10 0.55
CA THR A 37 -0.67 -16.41 0.93
C THR A 37 0.44 -16.27 1.98
N LEU A 38 1.34 -15.30 1.81
CA LEU A 38 2.46 -15.06 2.72
C LEU A 38 2.02 -14.54 4.09
N LEU A 39 0.99 -13.70 4.13
CA LEU A 39 0.45 -13.12 5.36
C LEU A 39 -0.67 -13.97 5.99
N GLY A 40 -1.15 -15.01 5.30
CA GLY A 40 -2.26 -15.86 5.77
C GLY A 40 -3.62 -15.14 5.80
N VAL A 41 -3.79 -14.11 4.96
CA VAL A 41 -5.01 -13.29 4.89
C VAL A 41 -5.74 -13.49 3.57
N PRO A 42 -7.04 -13.15 3.46
CA PRO A 42 -7.76 -13.25 2.20
C PRO A 42 -7.19 -12.30 1.12
N PRO A 43 -7.09 -12.74 -0.15
CA PRO A 43 -6.63 -11.90 -1.27
C PRO A 43 -7.45 -10.61 -1.42
N LYS A 44 -8.76 -10.69 -1.15
CA LYS A 44 -9.65 -9.53 -1.17
C LYS A 44 -9.26 -8.44 -0.18
N SER A 45 -8.74 -8.81 1.00
CA SER A 45 -8.26 -7.83 1.98
C SER A 45 -7.01 -7.12 1.46
N VAL A 46 -6.08 -7.87 0.86
CA VAL A 46 -4.87 -7.31 0.25
C VAL A 46 -5.21 -6.37 -0.90
N GLU A 47 -6.13 -6.76 -1.78
CA GLU A 47 -6.62 -5.93 -2.89
C GLU A 47 -7.29 -4.63 -2.39
N ALA A 48 -8.12 -4.72 -1.34
CA ALA A 48 -8.77 -3.55 -0.75
C ALA A 48 -7.74 -2.57 -0.16
N VAL A 49 -6.71 -3.08 0.51
CA VAL A 49 -5.60 -2.28 1.04
C VAL A 49 -4.80 -1.62 -0.09
N ILE A 50 -4.49 -2.35 -1.16
CA ILE A 50 -3.79 -1.80 -2.33
C ILE A 50 -4.63 -0.69 -3.00
N ALA A 51 -5.93 -0.92 -3.18
CA ALA A 51 -6.84 0.06 -3.77
C ALA A 51 -6.98 1.31 -2.88
N SER A 52 -7.13 1.13 -1.57
CA SER A 52 -7.16 2.18 -0.54
C SER A 52 -5.87 3.00 -0.55
N GLY A 53 -4.71 2.32 -0.59
CA GLY A 53 -3.39 2.95 -0.67
C GLY A 53 -3.23 3.76 -1.96
N LYS A 54 -3.62 3.20 -3.10
CA LYS A 54 -3.57 3.89 -4.40
C LYS A 54 -4.48 5.12 -4.43
N ALA A 55 -5.71 5.01 -3.93
CA ALA A 55 -6.65 6.14 -3.86
C ALA A 55 -6.11 7.27 -2.97
N ARG A 56 -5.50 6.92 -1.83
CA ARG A 56 -4.83 7.90 -0.95
C ARG A 56 -3.60 8.53 -1.59
N LEU A 57 -2.78 7.73 -2.28
CA LEU A 57 -1.63 8.24 -3.03
C LEU A 57 -2.06 9.22 -4.11
N THR A 58 -3.10 8.91 -4.88
CA THR A 58 -3.71 9.83 -5.84
C THR A 58 -4.23 11.10 -5.16
N ALA A 59 -4.90 10.99 -4.01
CA ALA A 59 -5.41 12.15 -3.27
C ALA A 59 -4.29 13.05 -2.70
N GLU A 60 -3.20 12.47 -2.22
CA GLU A 60 -2.06 13.18 -1.61
C GLU A 60 -1.08 13.72 -2.66
N LEU A 61 -0.89 13.01 -3.78
CA LEU A 61 0.00 13.42 -4.88
C LEU A 61 -0.71 14.27 -5.94
N GLY A 62 -2.04 14.35 -5.90
CA GLY A 62 -2.85 15.21 -6.78
C GLY A 62 -2.81 14.80 -8.26
N ILE A 63 -2.55 13.52 -8.56
CA ILE A 63 -2.44 12.93 -9.91
C ILE A 63 -3.58 11.96 -10.23
#